data_AF-A0AA39SWA3-F1
#
_entry.id   AF-A0AA39SWA3-F1
#
_cell.length_a   1.000
_cell.length_b   1.000
_cell.length_c   1.000
_cell.angle_alpha   90.00
_cell.angle_beta   90.00
_cell.angle_gamma   90.00
#
_symmetry.space_group_name_H-M   'P 1'
#
loop_
_entity.id
_entity.type
_entity.pdbx_description
1 polymer ?
#
loop_
_entity_poly.entity_id
_entity_poly.type
_entity_poly.pdbx_seq_one_letter_code
_entity_poly.pdbx_strand_id
1 'polypeptide(L)'
;MTTDDIVRASRLLDNEIRVLKEELQRTNLELDSYKEKIKENQEKIKLNKLLPYLVGNIVEILEMNPKDEAEEDGANIDLYSQRKGKCVVLKTSTRQTIFLLVVGLVDPDTLKPGDLVGVNKDRYLILDTLPSEYDSRVKAMEIQELVEAIVLPMMHKEQFQKLGVRPPKGVLSYGLPGTGKTLMARACAAPKNATFLKLAGPQLVQIHSRKMTVHLDVNFEELARSTDDFNGAQLKAVCVEAGMLALRRDVTEVNHEDFNEGIIQVQAIRRKQA
;
A
#
# COMPACT_ATOMS: atom_id res chain seq x y z
N MET A 1 1.96 9.77 -66.92
CA MET A 1 3.24 10.34 -66.44
C MET A 1 4.22 10.28 -67.58
N THR A 2 4.73 11.42 -68.02
CA THR A 2 5.73 11.46 -69.09
C THR A 2 7.09 11.05 -68.52
N THR A 3 7.98 10.53 -69.36
CA THR A 3 9.34 10.15 -68.96
C THR A 3 10.10 11.32 -68.32
N ASP A 4 9.82 12.56 -68.75
CA ASP A 4 10.42 13.77 -68.19
C ASP A 4 9.93 14.06 -66.76
N ASP A 5 8.68 13.74 -66.43
CA ASP A 5 8.15 13.90 -65.07
C ASP A 5 8.86 12.97 -64.08
N ILE A 6 9.19 11.74 -64.51
CA ILE A 6 9.90 10.74 -63.70
C ILE A 6 11.35 11.18 -63.44
N VAL A 7 12.02 11.73 -64.45
CA VAL A 7 13.40 12.25 -64.31
C VAL A 7 13.44 13.46 -63.37
N ARG A 8 12.44 14.35 -63.43
CA ARG A 8 12.33 15.47 -62.48
C ARG A 8 12.08 15.00 -61.05
N ALA A 9 11.17 14.03 -60.86
CA ALA A 9 10.88 13.46 -59.55
C ALA A 9 12.12 12.78 -58.94
N SER A 10 12.89 12.01 -59.72
CA SER A 10 14.13 11.38 -59.25
C SER A 10 15.14 12.41 -58.74
N ARG A 11 15.33 13.52 -59.47
CA ARG A 11 16.27 14.59 -59.06
C ARG A 11 15.83 15.31 -57.78
N LEU A 12 14.52 15.49 -57.60
CA LEU A 12 13.99 16.08 -56.36
C LEU A 12 14.22 15.14 -55.18
N LEU A 13 13.95 13.84 -55.35
CA LEU A 13 14.19 12.83 -54.32
C LEU A 13 15.68 12.71 -53.97
N ASP A 14 16.59 12.77 -54.93
CA ASP A 14 18.04 12.75 -54.66
C ASP A 14 18.50 13.97 -53.83
N ASN A 15 17.93 15.14 -54.11
CA ASN A 15 18.18 16.35 -53.33
C ASN A 15 17.62 16.23 -51.90
N GLU A 16 16.40 15.70 -51.74
CA GLU A 16 15.80 15.45 -50.43
C GLU A 16 16.62 14.43 -49.63
N ILE A 17 17.05 13.33 -50.25
CA ILE A 17 17.91 12.32 -49.59
C ILE A 17 19.22 12.96 -49.11
N ARG A 18 19.79 13.90 -49.87
CA ARG A 18 21.00 14.61 -49.46
C ARG A 18 20.76 15.49 -48.24
N VAL A 19 19.69 16.30 -48.27
CA VAL A 19 19.32 17.18 -47.13
C VAL A 19 19.01 16.35 -45.88
N LEU A 20 18.23 15.28 -46.01
CA LEU A 20 17.90 14.39 -44.90
C LEU A 20 19.13 13.70 -44.31
N LYS A 21 20.13 13.34 -45.13
CA LYS A 21 21.40 12.80 -44.64
C LYS A 21 22.19 13.82 -43.82
N GLU A 22 22.23 15.08 -44.25
CA GLU A 22 22.90 16.17 -43.52
C GLU A 22 22.19 16.46 -42.19
N GLU A 23 20.86 16.51 -42.18
CA GLU A 23 20.06 16.67 -40.96
C GLU A 23 20.25 15.50 -39.99
N LEU A 24 20.28 14.27 -40.51
CA LEU A 24 20.52 13.08 -39.70
C LEU A 24 21.91 13.11 -39.06
N GLN A 25 22.94 13.53 -39.81
CA GLN A 25 24.29 13.70 -39.27
C GLN A 25 24.34 14.77 -38.17
N ARG A 26 23.71 15.93 -38.40
CA ARG A 26 23.63 16.99 -37.39
C ARG A 26 22.92 16.52 -36.12
N THR A 27 21.77 15.87 -36.26
CA THR A 27 20.98 15.37 -35.13
C THR A 27 21.76 14.33 -34.34
N ASN A 28 22.51 13.46 -35.01
CA ASN A 28 23.37 12.48 -34.33
C ASN A 28 24.49 13.14 -33.50
N LEU A 29 25.14 14.18 -34.04
CA LEU A 29 26.15 14.93 -33.29
C LEU A 29 25.56 15.64 -32.06
N GLU A 30 24.38 16.23 -32.19
CA GLU A 30 23.67 16.84 -31.07
C GLU A 30 23.31 15.77 -30.02
N LEU A 31 22.83 14.61 -30.46
CA LEU A 31 22.46 13.48 -29.60
C LEU A 31 23.67 12.94 -28.83
N ASP A 32 24.83 12.82 -29.48
CA ASP A 32 26.07 12.39 -28.82
C ASP A 32 26.56 13.42 -27.80
N SER A 33 26.47 14.72 -28.10
CA SER A 33 26.75 15.79 -27.11
C SER A 33 25.83 15.71 -25.89
N TYR A 34 24.53 15.47 -26.09
CA TYR A 34 23.60 15.30 -24.98
C TYR A 34 23.88 14.02 -24.17
N LYS A 35 24.26 12.92 -24.82
CA LYS A 35 24.65 11.68 -24.14
C LYS A 35 25.86 11.87 -23.24
N GLU A 36 26.89 12.61 -23.70
CA GLU A 36 28.06 12.91 -22.88
C GLU A 36 27.70 13.73 -21.65
N LYS A 37 26.89 14.79 -21.81
CA LYS A 37 26.39 15.60 -20.68
C LYS A 37 25.58 14.77 -19.68
N ILE A 38 24.75 13.84 -20.17
CA ILE A 38 23.97 12.95 -19.31
C ILE A 38 24.91 12.02 -18.52
N LYS A 39 25.94 11.43 -19.15
CA LYS A 39 26.92 10.58 -18.48
C LYS A 39 27.66 11.35 -17.37
N GLU A 40 28.13 12.55 -17.68
CA GLU A 40 28.84 13.41 -16.71
C GLU A 40 27.94 13.75 -15.50
N ASN A 41 26.67 14.09 -15.76
CA ASN A 41 25.71 14.37 -14.68
C ASN A 41 25.38 13.11 -13.86
N GLN A 42 25.26 11.95 -14.49
CA GLN A 42 25.03 10.69 -13.79
C GLN A 42 26.20 10.33 -12.88
N GLU A 43 27.44 10.57 -13.29
CA GLU A 43 28.62 10.37 -12.45
C GLU A 43 28.61 11.30 -11.24
N LYS A 44 28.28 12.58 -11.42
CA LYS A 44 28.11 13.54 -10.32
C LYS A 44 27.01 13.10 -9.34
N ILE A 45 25.89 12.57 -9.84
CA ILE A 45 24.81 12.05 -8.99
C ILE A 45 25.29 10.81 -8.22
N LYS A 46 26.02 9.89 -8.87
CA LYS A 46 26.57 8.69 -8.22
C LYS A 46 27.51 9.04 -7.08
N LEU A 47 28.41 10.02 -7.27
CA LEU A 47 29.29 10.50 -6.21
C LEU A 47 28.51 11.04 -5.01
N ASN A 48 27.40 11.73 -5.25
CA ASN A 48 26.52 12.23 -4.19
C ASN A 48 25.63 11.14 -3.56
N LYS A 49 25.42 10.01 -4.23
CA LYS A 49 24.70 8.83 -3.70
C LYS A 49 25.62 7.89 -2.89
N LEU A 50 26.91 8.21 -2.75
CA LEU A 50 27.81 7.41 -1.91
C LEU A 50 27.36 7.47 -0.44
N LEU A 51 27.45 6.33 0.22
CA LEU A 51 27.24 6.21 1.65
C LEU A 51 28.31 7.05 2.38
N PRO A 52 27.98 7.71 3.50
CA PRO A 52 26.76 7.58 4.30
C PRO A 52 25.70 8.65 4.01
N TYR A 53 24.45 8.24 3.80
CA TYR A 53 23.28 9.12 3.82
C TYR A 53 22.53 9.01 5.16
N LEU A 54 21.88 10.10 5.56
CA LEU A 54 21.02 10.17 6.73
C LEU A 54 19.65 9.58 6.38
N VAL A 55 19.02 8.87 7.32
CA VAL A 55 17.66 8.37 7.13
C VAL A 55 16.66 9.38 7.72
N GLY A 56 15.61 9.69 6.96
CA GLY A 56 14.50 10.52 7.40
C GLY A 56 13.15 9.88 7.11
N ASN A 57 12.12 10.40 7.76
CA ASN A 57 10.73 10.05 7.53
C ASN A 57 9.98 11.28 7.03
N ILE A 58 9.14 11.10 6.02
CA ILE A 58 8.26 12.15 5.52
C ILE A 58 7.10 12.32 6.49
N VAL A 59 6.94 13.53 7.02
CA VAL A 59 5.83 13.85 7.92
C VAL A 59 4.62 14.28 7.11
N GLU A 60 4.81 15.23 6.21
CA GLU A 60 3.73 15.84 5.46
C GLU A 60 4.25 16.40 4.13
N ILE A 61 3.35 16.47 3.15
CA ILE A 61 3.60 17.06 1.83
C ILE A 61 2.65 18.23 1.69
N LEU A 62 3.19 19.42 1.44
CA LEU A 62 2.46 20.67 1.36
C LEU A 62 2.49 21.16 -0.08
N GLU A 63 1.35 21.59 -0.61
CA GLU A 63 1.28 22.22 -1.93
C GLU A 63 1.29 23.74 -1.77
N MET A 64 2.34 24.41 -2.26
CA MET A 64 2.37 25.87 -2.28
C MET A 64 1.64 26.41 -3.50
N ASN A 65 0.49 27.06 -3.26
CA ASN A 65 -0.26 27.78 -4.27
C ASN A 65 0.09 29.28 -4.17
N PRO A 66 0.57 29.91 -5.26
CA PRO A 66 1.01 31.31 -5.25
C PRO A 66 -0.13 32.33 -5.17
N LYS A 67 -1.36 31.92 -4.83
CA LYS A 67 -2.50 32.82 -4.69
C LYS A 67 -2.64 33.42 -3.30
N ASP A 68 -1.91 32.90 -2.31
CA ASP A 68 -2.07 33.31 -0.91
C ASP A 68 -1.01 34.34 -0.44
N GLU A 69 -0.04 34.69 -1.29
CA GLU A 69 1.02 35.69 -1.00
C GLU A 69 1.06 36.83 -2.05
N ALA A 70 -0.11 37.27 -2.53
CA ALA A 70 -0.19 38.40 -3.47
C ALA A 70 -0.29 39.78 -2.77
N GLU A 71 -0.21 39.83 -1.44
CA GLU A 71 -0.25 41.08 -0.70
C GLU A 71 1.11 41.35 -0.04
N GLU A 72 1.71 42.47 -0.47
CA GLU A 72 2.82 43.18 0.16
C GLU A 72 4.19 42.47 0.14
N ASP A 73 4.94 42.61 -0.96
CA ASP A 73 6.30 43.17 -0.81
C ASP A 73 6.91 43.65 -2.14
N GLY A 74 7.18 44.95 -2.17
CA GLY A 74 7.87 45.64 -3.25
C GLY A 74 9.37 45.66 -3.04
N ALA A 75 10.07 44.62 -3.50
CA ALA A 75 11.47 44.64 -3.93
C ALA A 75 11.84 43.24 -4.47
N ASN A 76 12.19 43.13 -5.76
CA ASN A 76 12.67 41.91 -6.43
C ASN A 76 12.07 40.58 -5.90
N ILE A 77 10.90 40.21 -6.41
CA ILE A 77 10.33 38.87 -6.19
C ILE A 77 11.31 37.85 -6.78
N ASP A 78 12.07 37.19 -5.91
CA ASP A 78 13.00 36.12 -6.25
C ASP A 78 12.30 35.01 -7.06
N LEU A 79 13.01 34.34 -7.95
CA LEU A 79 12.52 33.16 -8.70
C LEU A 79 11.96 32.03 -7.79
N TYR A 80 12.14 32.12 -6.48
CA TYR A 80 11.58 31.21 -5.49
C TYR A 80 10.07 31.39 -5.27
N SER A 81 9.56 32.62 -5.31
CA SER A 81 8.14 32.92 -5.04
C SER A 81 7.19 32.46 -6.17
N GLN A 82 7.74 32.14 -7.35
CA GLN A 82 6.97 31.63 -8.49
C GLN A 82 6.90 30.09 -8.57
N ARG A 83 7.57 29.37 -7.67
CA ARG A 83 7.58 27.91 -7.71
C ARG A 83 6.28 27.34 -7.16
N LYS A 84 5.32 27.11 -8.05
CA LYS A 84 4.27 26.10 -7.84
C LYS A 84 4.97 24.76 -7.63
N GLY A 85 5.03 24.29 -6.39
CA GLY A 85 5.78 23.11 -6.04
C GLY A 85 5.23 22.43 -4.80
N LYS A 86 5.33 21.10 -4.79
CA LYS A 86 5.13 20.30 -3.59
C LYS A 86 6.36 20.47 -2.70
N CYS A 87 6.15 21.01 -1.51
CA CYS A 87 7.14 21.04 -0.45
C CYS A 87 6.95 19.82 0.44
N VAL A 88 8.04 19.38 1.07
CA VAL A 88 8.03 18.19 1.92
C VAL A 88 8.58 18.56 3.30
N VAL A 89 7.84 18.18 4.33
CA VAL A 89 8.30 18.24 5.72
C VAL A 89 8.95 16.91 6.04
N LEU A 90 10.25 16.93 6.30
CA LEU A 90 11.05 15.78 6.64
C LEU A 90 11.36 15.78 8.14
N LYS A 91 11.28 14.63 8.79
CA LYS A 91 11.83 14.38 10.12
C LYS A 91 13.00 13.42 10.05
N THR A 92 14.20 13.89 10.35
CA THR A 92 15.41 13.06 10.33
C THR A 92 15.46 12.10 11.53
N SER A 93 16.29 11.06 11.44
CA SER A 93 16.60 10.17 12.57
C SER A 93 17.23 10.92 13.77
N THR A 94 17.85 12.08 13.53
CA THR A 94 18.34 13.00 14.56
C THR A 94 17.22 13.83 15.22
N ARG A 95 15.94 13.50 14.97
CA ARG A 95 14.74 14.18 15.48
C ARG A 95 14.62 15.64 15.08
N GLN A 96 15.35 16.08 14.05
CA GLN A 96 15.21 17.41 13.48
C GLN A 96 14.08 17.40 12.45
N THR A 97 13.28 18.46 12.44
CA THR A 97 12.26 18.68 11.41
C THR A 97 12.79 19.72 10.45
N ILE A 98 12.81 19.37 9.17
CA ILE A 98 13.41 20.16 8.10
C ILE A 98 12.34 20.34 7.04
N PHE A 99 12.10 21.59 6.67
CA PHE A 99 11.21 21.94 5.59
C PHE A 99 11.99 22.03 4.28
N LEU A 100 11.66 21.19 3.30
CA LEU A 100 12.27 21.18 1.98
C LEU A 100 11.32 21.77 0.95
N LEU A 101 11.69 22.92 0.38
CA LEU A 101 11.01 23.49 -0.78
C LEU A 101 11.28 22.69 -2.07
N VAL A 102 12.41 21.98 -2.14
CA VAL A 102 12.82 21.18 -3.29
C VAL A 102 13.06 19.75 -2.83
N VAL A 103 12.23 18.83 -3.33
CA VAL A 103 12.20 17.42 -2.91
C VAL A 103 13.51 16.70 -3.22
N GLY A 104 14.18 17.01 -4.34
CA GLY A 104 15.50 16.47 -4.67
C GLY A 104 15.49 15.63 -5.93
N LEU A 105 15.96 14.39 -5.85
CA LEU A 105 16.06 13.46 -6.99
C LEU A 105 14.82 12.57 -7.17
N VAL A 106 13.88 12.60 -6.22
CA VAL A 106 12.67 11.77 -6.22
C VAL A 106 11.46 12.65 -6.55
N ASP A 107 10.55 12.10 -7.36
CA ASP A 107 9.32 12.79 -7.74
C ASP A 107 8.38 12.92 -6.53
N PRO A 108 7.83 14.12 -6.26
CA PRO A 108 6.98 14.37 -5.09
C PRO A 108 5.67 13.58 -5.11
N ASP A 109 5.19 13.17 -6.28
CA ASP A 109 3.94 12.41 -6.43
C ASP A 109 4.06 10.95 -5.95
N THR A 110 5.28 10.42 -5.91
CA THR A 110 5.54 9.05 -5.46
C THR A 110 5.63 8.93 -3.95
N LEU A 111 5.84 10.06 -3.27
CA LEU A 111 6.06 10.13 -1.83
C LEU A 111 4.74 10.17 -1.08
N LYS A 112 4.69 9.46 0.04
CA LYS A 112 3.56 9.49 0.97
C LYS A 112 4.02 9.87 2.37
N PRO A 113 3.14 10.50 3.18
CA PRO A 113 3.38 10.66 4.61
C PRO A 113 3.68 9.31 5.27
N GLY A 114 4.78 9.23 6.00
CA GLY A 114 5.25 8.01 6.67
C GLY A 114 6.29 7.21 5.89
N ASP A 115 6.64 7.60 4.67
CA ASP A 115 7.67 6.92 3.89
C ASP A 115 9.08 7.20 4.43
N LEU A 116 9.90 6.15 4.46
CA LEU A 116 11.30 6.24 4.83
C LEU A 116 12.11 6.68 3.62
N VAL A 117 12.96 7.68 3.78
CA VAL A 117 13.77 8.22 2.69
C VAL A 117 15.23 8.40 3.08
N GLY A 118 16.11 8.19 2.10
CA GLY A 118 17.53 8.47 2.18
C GLY A 118 17.79 9.94 1.85
N VAL A 119 18.44 10.62 2.77
CA VAL A 119 18.63 12.07 2.77
C VAL A 119 20.12 12.39 2.86
N ASN A 120 20.59 13.37 2.09
CA ASN A 120 21.99 13.79 2.18
C ASN A 120 22.26 14.46 3.55
N LYS A 121 23.37 14.12 4.21
CA LYS A 121 23.74 14.64 5.53
C LYS A 121 23.97 16.16 5.54
N ASP A 122 24.51 16.72 4.46
CA ASP A 122 24.93 18.13 4.44
C ASP A 122 23.83 19.06 3.91
N ARG A 123 23.10 18.61 2.87
CA ARG A 123 22.10 19.43 2.16
C ARG A 123 20.65 19.03 2.44
N TYR A 124 20.43 17.94 3.16
CA TYR A 124 19.12 17.39 3.49
C TYR A 124 18.19 17.08 2.30
N LEU A 125 18.73 17.01 1.08
CA LEU A 125 18.00 16.63 -0.14
C LEU A 125 17.65 15.14 -0.14
N ILE A 126 16.45 14.81 -0.61
CA ILE A 126 16.01 13.42 -0.78
C ILE A 126 16.72 12.82 -1.99
N LEU A 127 17.46 11.74 -1.74
CA LEU A 127 18.24 11.01 -2.74
C LEU A 127 17.48 9.80 -3.29
N ASP A 128 16.80 9.08 -2.42
CA ASP A 128 16.10 7.83 -2.74
C ASP A 128 15.03 7.48 -1.70
N THR A 129 14.05 6.68 -2.10
CA THR A 129 13.05 6.11 -1.19
C THR A 129 13.54 4.78 -0.65
N LEU A 130 13.53 4.62 0.67
CA LEU A 130 13.92 3.38 1.33
C LEU A 130 12.67 2.53 1.58
N PRO A 131 12.77 1.20 1.44
CA PRO A 131 11.65 0.32 1.79
C PRO A 131 11.31 0.47 3.28
N SER A 132 10.01 0.46 3.60
CA SER A 132 9.54 0.52 4.98
C SER A 132 10.13 -0.64 5.80
N GLU A 133 11.03 -0.34 6.74
CA GLU A 133 11.59 -1.35 7.64
C GLU A 133 10.53 -1.85 8.62
N TYR A 134 10.19 -3.13 8.53
CA TYR A 134 9.48 -3.83 9.60
C TYR A 134 10.44 -4.15 10.75
N ASP A 135 9.99 -3.97 11.99
CA ASP A 135 10.73 -4.26 13.24
C ASP A 135 11.38 -5.67 13.15
N SER A 136 12.66 -5.76 13.54
CA SER A 136 13.41 -7.01 13.57
C SER A 136 12.71 -8.11 14.37
N ARG A 137 11.90 -7.76 15.39
CA ARG A 137 11.07 -8.72 16.16
C ARG A 137 9.90 -9.29 15.35
N VAL A 138 9.34 -8.50 14.44
CA VAL A 138 8.27 -8.91 13.53
C VAL A 138 8.83 -9.82 12.43
N LYS A 139 10.09 -9.61 12.02
CA LYS A 139 10.80 -10.46 11.04
C LYS A 139 11.26 -11.81 11.59
N ALA A 140 11.48 -11.95 12.91
CA ALA A 140 12.35 -12.99 13.44
C ALA A 140 11.77 -14.41 13.54
N MET A 141 10.45 -14.62 13.74
CA MET A 141 9.91 -15.99 13.87
C MET A 141 8.48 -16.17 13.31
N GLU A 142 7.55 -15.26 13.58
CA GLU A 142 6.12 -15.50 13.26
C GLU A 142 5.76 -15.27 11.79
N ILE A 143 6.44 -14.35 11.10
CA ILE A 143 6.16 -14.10 9.67
C ILE A 143 6.63 -15.26 8.81
N GLN A 144 7.76 -15.88 9.13
CA GLN A 144 8.31 -16.97 8.33
C GLN A 144 7.33 -18.14 8.27
N GLU A 145 6.82 -18.58 9.42
CA GLU A 145 5.83 -19.67 9.51
C GLU A 145 4.52 -19.32 8.80
N LEU A 146 4.04 -18.08 8.94
CA LEU A 146 2.81 -17.62 8.28
C LEU A 146 2.97 -17.55 6.75
N VAL A 147 4.13 -17.09 6.28
CA VAL A 147 4.48 -17.03 4.85
C VAL A 147 4.66 -18.43 4.28
N GLU A 148 5.32 -19.33 4.98
CA GLU A 148 5.47 -20.72 4.54
C GLU A 148 4.12 -21.45 4.47
N ALA A 149 3.23 -21.21 5.43
CA ALA A 149 1.92 -21.85 5.45
C ALA A 149 0.95 -21.29 4.39
N ILE A 150 0.99 -19.98 4.08
CA ILE A 150 0.01 -19.33 3.19
C ILE A 150 0.58 -19.07 1.80
N VAL A 151 1.80 -18.52 1.72
CA VAL A 151 2.40 -18.04 0.47
C VAL A 151 3.05 -19.19 -0.30
N LEU A 152 3.71 -20.14 0.38
CA LEU A 152 4.39 -21.26 -0.29
C LEU A 152 3.42 -22.11 -1.13
N PRO A 153 2.22 -22.49 -0.64
CA PRO A 153 1.24 -23.21 -1.45
C PRO A 153 0.68 -22.39 -2.62
N MET A 154 0.61 -21.06 -2.50
CA MET A 154 0.16 -20.17 -3.59
C MET A 154 1.20 -20.09 -4.71
N MET A 155 2.48 -19.96 -4.37
CA MET A 155 3.56 -19.76 -5.35
C MET A 155 4.01 -21.07 -6.01
N HIS A 156 4.01 -22.19 -5.27
CA HIS A 156 4.63 -23.44 -5.71
C HIS A 156 3.68 -24.64 -5.68
N LYS A 157 2.46 -24.49 -6.20
CA LYS A 157 1.44 -25.56 -6.24
C LYS A 157 1.94 -26.88 -6.84
N GLU A 158 2.79 -26.82 -7.86
CA GLU A 158 3.36 -28.00 -8.52
C GLU A 158 4.27 -28.83 -7.61
N GLN A 159 4.99 -28.19 -6.69
CA GLN A 159 5.87 -28.90 -5.74
C GLN A 159 5.05 -29.73 -4.76
N PHE A 160 3.93 -29.19 -4.27
CA PHE A 160 3.00 -29.93 -3.40
C PHE A 160 2.36 -31.13 -4.12
N GLN A 161 2.05 -30.99 -5.42
CA GLN A 161 1.49 -32.08 -6.23
C GLN A 161 2.50 -33.19 -6.49
N LYS A 162 3.76 -32.85 -6.81
CA LYS A 162 4.83 -33.84 -7.02
C LYS A 162 5.19 -34.61 -5.75
N LEU A 163 5.16 -33.93 -4.60
CA LEU A 163 5.46 -34.53 -3.31
C LEU A 163 4.26 -35.31 -2.73
N GLY A 164 3.05 -35.13 -3.27
CA GLY A 164 1.84 -35.81 -2.81
C GLY A 164 1.30 -35.32 -1.46
N VAL A 165 1.78 -34.19 -0.95
CA VAL A 165 1.37 -33.63 0.34
C VAL A 165 0.26 -32.59 0.16
N ARG A 166 -0.72 -32.60 1.07
CA ARG A 166 -1.81 -31.61 1.07
C ARG A 166 -1.34 -30.34 1.78
N PRO A 167 -1.54 -29.14 1.18
CA PRO A 167 -1.19 -27.90 1.84
C PRO A 167 -2.07 -27.65 3.08
N PRO A 168 -1.58 -26.91 4.08
CA PRO A 168 -2.37 -26.54 5.25
C PRO A 168 -3.57 -25.68 4.84
N LYS A 169 -4.72 -25.92 5.48
CA LYS A 169 -5.99 -25.24 5.14
C LYS A 169 -6.13 -23.84 5.75
N GLY A 170 -5.31 -23.51 6.74
CA GLY A 170 -5.35 -22.24 7.44
C GLY A 170 -4.39 -22.21 8.62
N VAL A 171 -4.11 -21.01 9.12
CA VAL A 171 -3.23 -20.75 10.25
C VAL A 171 -4.04 -20.06 11.35
N LEU A 172 -3.85 -20.48 12.60
CA LEU A 172 -4.48 -19.85 13.76
C LEU A 172 -3.43 -19.02 14.51
N SER A 173 -3.55 -17.69 14.44
CA SER A 173 -2.72 -16.79 15.24
C SER A 173 -3.40 -16.49 16.57
N TYR A 174 -2.81 -16.90 17.70
CA TYR A 174 -3.32 -16.66 19.05
C TYR A 174 -2.38 -15.76 19.88
N GLY A 175 -2.82 -15.34 21.06
CA GLY A 175 -2.04 -14.56 22.02
C GLY A 175 -2.73 -13.27 22.44
N LEU A 176 -2.02 -12.45 23.23
CA LEU A 176 -2.55 -11.21 23.82
C LEU A 176 -3.12 -10.24 22.77
N PRO A 177 -4.19 -9.49 23.11
CA PRO A 177 -4.70 -8.43 22.25
C PRO A 177 -3.63 -7.33 22.09
N GLY A 178 -3.55 -6.73 20.90
CA GLY A 178 -2.58 -5.65 20.61
C GLY A 178 -1.22 -6.11 20.08
N THR A 179 -0.91 -7.41 20.00
CA THR A 179 0.37 -7.91 19.44
C THR A 179 0.43 -7.92 17.91
N GLY A 180 -0.42 -7.15 17.22
CA GLY A 180 -0.32 -6.98 15.77
C GLY A 180 -0.76 -8.16 14.89
N LYS A 181 -1.51 -9.16 15.41
CA LYS A 181 -1.97 -10.33 14.61
C LYS A 181 -2.74 -9.93 13.33
N THR A 182 -3.65 -8.96 13.45
CA THR A 182 -4.39 -8.39 12.31
C THR A 182 -3.49 -7.64 11.33
N LEU A 183 -2.44 -7.01 11.86
CA LEU A 183 -1.47 -6.25 11.07
C LEU A 183 -0.53 -7.20 10.31
N MET A 184 -0.11 -8.30 10.94
CA MET A 184 0.63 -9.41 10.32
C MET A 184 -0.15 -10.04 9.16
N ALA A 185 -1.44 -10.36 9.37
CA ALA A 185 -2.29 -10.91 8.31
C ALA A 185 -2.43 -9.97 7.10
N ARG A 186 -2.52 -8.66 7.35
CA ARG A 186 -2.53 -7.63 6.30
C ARG A 186 -1.17 -7.50 5.59
N ALA A 187 -0.08 -7.52 6.36
CA ALA A 187 1.28 -7.44 5.83
C ALA A 187 1.66 -8.64 4.97
N CYS A 188 1.15 -9.84 5.26
CA CYS A 188 1.36 -11.02 4.41
C CYS A 188 0.58 -10.93 3.09
N ALA A 189 -0.58 -10.27 3.06
CA ALA A 189 -1.42 -10.18 1.87
C ALA A 189 -0.98 -9.06 0.90
N ALA A 190 -0.50 -7.92 1.41
CA ALA A 190 -0.21 -6.73 0.62
C ALA A 190 0.88 -6.92 -0.47
N PRO A 191 2.03 -7.59 -0.20
CA PRO A 191 3.08 -7.77 -1.21
C PRO A 191 2.73 -8.74 -2.34
N LYS A 192 1.66 -9.55 -2.20
CA LYS A 192 1.40 -10.71 -3.07
C LYS A 192 0.18 -10.56 -3.97
N ASN A 193 -0.41 -9.36 -4.05
CA ASN A 193 -1.65 -9.10 -4.80
C ASN A 193 -2.79 -10.09 -4.45
N ALA A 194 -2.77 -10.64 -3.23
CA ALA A 194 -3.82 -11.51 -2.75
C ALA A 194 -4.99 -10.65 -2.22
N THR A 195 -6.22 -11.03 -2.55
CA THR A 195 -7.41 -10.33 -2.05
C THR A 195 -7.55 -10.57 -0.54
N PHE A 196 -7.31 -9.54 0.27
CA PHE A 196 -7.50 -9.60 1.71
C PHE A 196 -8.97 -9.41 2.09
N LEU A 197 -9.69 -10.51 2.30
CA LEU A 197 -11.07 -10.49 2.78
C LEU A 197 -11.11 -10.29 4.29
N LYS A 198 -11.31 -9.05 4.74
CA LYS A 198 -11.57 -8.75 6.15
C LYS A 198 -13.01 -9.10 6.50
N LEU A 199 -13.22 -10.25 7.12
CA LEU A 199 -14.52 -10.61 7.71
C LEU A 199 -14.66 -9.94 9.07
N ALA A 200 -15.62 -9.04 9.21
CA ALA A 200 -16.00 -8.44 10.49
C ALA A 200 -17.09 -9.27 11.19
N GLY A 201 -17.17 -9.16 12.52
CA GLY A 201 -18.16 -9.85 13.37
C GLY A 201 -19.60 -9.96 12.81
N PRO A 202 -20.21 -8.89 12.27
CA PRO A 202 -21.56 -8.95 11.68
C PRO A 202 -21.71 -10.02 10.59
N GLN A 203 -20.74 -10.08 9.68
CA GLN A 203 -20.74 -11.04 8.58
C GLN A 203 -20.49 -12.46 9.08
N LEU A 204 -19.78 -12.62 10.20
CA LEU A 204 -19.52 -13.91 10.80
C LEU A 204 -20.77 -14.52 11.43
N VAL A 205 -21.59 -13.72 12.11
CA VAL A 205 -22.91 -14.15 12.64
C VAL A 205 -23.80 -14.59 11.48
N GLN A 206 -23.84 -13.79 10.40
CA GLN A 206 -24.61 -14.12 9.20
C GLN A 206 -24.14 -15.43 8.54
N ILE A 207 -22.84 -15.73 8.53
CA ILE A 207 -22.32 -17.00 7.99
C ILE A 207 -22.75 -18.20 8.84
N HIS A 208 -22.74 -18.05 10.17
CA HIS A 208 -23.15 -19.13 11.07
C HIS A 208 -24.67 -19.33 11.07
N SER A 209 -25.45 -18.26 10.89
CA SER A 209 -26.91 -18.33 10.79
C SER A 209 -27.41 -18.94 9.47
N ARG A 210 -26.58 -19.01 8.41
CA ARG A 210 -26.96 -19.72 7.16
C ARG A 210 -27.28 -21.20 7.33
N LYS A 211 -26.83 -21.83 8.42
CA LYS A 211 -27.10 -23.25 8.70
C LYS A 211 -28.39 -23.48 9.49
N MET A 212 -29.00 -22.43 10.02
CA MET A 212 -30.22 -22.50 10.83
C MET A 212 -31.35 -21.71 10.15
N THR A 213 -32.58 -22.07 10.45
CA THR A 213 -33.79 -21.36 9.98
C THR A 213 -33.98 -20.12 10.83
N VAL A 214 -33.72 -18.94 10.26
CA VAL A 214 -33.88 -17.64 10.92
C VAL A 214 -35.07 -16.89 10.34
N HIS A 215 -35.80 -16.18 11.20
CA HIS A 215 -36.88 -15.31 10.77
C HIS A 215 -36.34 -14.09 9.99
N LEU A 216 -37.14 -13.58 9.04
CA LEU A 216 -36.76 -12.44 8.19
C LEU A 216 -36.56 -11.13 8.97
N ASP A 217 -37.15 -11.03 10.17
CA ASP A 217 -37.06 -9.85 11.04
C ASP A 217 -35.73 -9.73 11.79
N VAL A 218 -34.81 -10.69 11.61
CA VAL A 218 -33.51 -10.66 12.30
C VAL A 218 -32.58 -9.63 11.66
N ASN A 219 -32.36 -8.53 12.37
CA ASN A 219 -31.38 -7.52 11.98
C ASN A 219 -29.95 -7.88 12.46
N PHE A 220 -29.12 -8.41 11.57
CA PHE A 220 -27.73 -8.75 11.88
C PHE A 220 -26.82 -7.55 12.15
N GLU A 221 -27.18 -6.36 11.66
CA GLU A 221 -26.37 -5.16 11.89
C GLU A 221 -26.53 -4.66 13.33
N GLU A 222 -27.73 -4.76 13.89
CA GLU A 222 -28.02 -4.45 15.28
C GLU A 222 -27.35 -5.45 16.23
N LEU A 223 -27.48 -6.75 15.95
CA LEU A 223 -26.79 -7.79 16.71
C LEU A 223 -25.28 -7.58 16.74
N ALA A 224 -24.71 -7.14 15.62
CA ALA A 224 -23.28 -6.88 15.52
C ALA A 224 -22.81 -5.75 16.44
N ARG A 225 -23.60 -4.65 16.53
CA ARG A 225 -23.33 -3.54 17.46
C ARG A 225 -23.44 -3.98 18.91
N SER A 226 -24.36 -4.90 19.22
CA SER A 226 -24.50 -5.47 20.56
C SER A 226 -23.39 -6.47 20.94
N THR A 227 -22.62 -6.94 19.96
CA THR A 227 -21.49 -7.88 20.13
C THR A 227 -20.12 -7.21 20.04
N ASP A 228 -19.99 -6.00 20.57
CA ASP A 228 -18.70 -5.31 20.66
C ASP A 228 -17.67 -6.16 21.44
N ASP A 229 -16.48 -6.31 20.86
CA ASP A 229 -15.35 -7.12 21.35
C ASP A 229 -15.58 -8.64 21.43
N PHE A 230 -16.56 -9.19 20.72
CA PHE A 230 -16.72 -10.64 20.64
C PHE A 230 -15.71 -11.27 19.69
N ASN A 231 -15.07 -12.35 20.13
CA ASN A 231 -14.23 -13.17 19.27
C ASN A 231 -15.08 -14.08 18.36
N GLY A 232 -14.48 -14.60 17.28
CA GLY A 232 -15.22 -15.43 16.33
C GLY A 232 -15.82 -16.72 16.93
N ALA A 233 -15.23 -17.26 18.00
CA ALA A 233 -15.76 -18.41 18.72
C ALA A 233 -16.99 -18.04 19.57
N GLN A 234 -17.00 -16.85 20.18
CA GLN A 234 -18.12 -16.30 20.94
C GLN A 234 -19.29 -15.97 20.03
N LEU A 235 -19.05 -15.39 18.85
CA LEU A 235 -20.10 -15.16 17.85
C LEU A 235 -20.74 -16.48 17.38
N LYS A 236 -19.93 -17.54 17.23
CA LYS A 236 -20.44 -18.89 16.97
C LYS A 236 -21.26 -19.43 18.16
N ALA A 237 -20.80 -19.23 19.39
CA ALA A 237 -21.51 -19.66 20.59
C ALA A 237 -22.88 -18.96 20.72
N VAL A 238 -22.95 -17.65 20.44
CA VAL A 238 -24.22 -16.89 20.41
C VAL A 238 -25.22 -17.53 19.44
N CYS A 239 -24.77 -17.88 18.24
CA CYS A 239 -25.62 -18.55 17.24
C CYS A 239 -26.12 -19.93 17.72
N VAL A 240 -25.30 -20.67 18.46
CA VAL A 240 -25.67 -21.99 19.01
C VAL A 240 -26.66 -21.85 20.17
N GLU A 241 -26.43 -20.90 21.07
CA GLU A 241 -27.33 -20.64 22.20
C GLU A 241 -28.70 -20.12 21.73
N ALA A 242 -28.73 -19.22 20.73
CA ALA A 242 -29.97 -18.76 20.12
C ALA A 242 -30.78 -19.93 19.52
N GLY A 243 -30.11 -20.86 18.85
CA GLY A 243 -30.73 -22.08 18.34
C GLY A 243 -31.23 -23.02 19.44
N MET A 244 -30.50 -23.16 20.55
CA MET A 244 -30.95 -23.94 21.71
C MET A 244 -32.13 -23.30 22.43
N LEU A 245 -32.19 -21.97 22.50
CA LEU A 245 -33.31 -21.22 23.08
C LEU A 245 -34.58 -21.39 22.24
N ALA A 246 -34.47 -21.29 20.92
CA ALA A 246 -35.58 -21.56 20.01
C ALA A 246 -36.08 -23.02 20.15
N LEU A 247 -35.15 -23.97 20.27
CA LEU A 247 -35.49 -25.39 20.50
C LEU A 247 -36.20 -25.61 21.84
N ARG A 248 -35.80 -24.92 22.91
CA ARG A 248 -36.49 -24.99 24.22
C ARG A 248 -37.90 -24.41 24.21
N ARG A 249 -38.19 -23.54 23.25
CA ARG A 249 -39.51 -22.95 23.03
C ARG A 249 -40.38 -23.77 22.06
N ASP A 250 -39.87 -24.91 21.57
CA ASP A 250 -40.49 -25.74 20.53
C ASP A 250 -40.80 -24.96 19.23
N VAL A 251 -40.02 -23.93 18.92
CA VAL A 251 -40.16 -23.11 17.70
C VAL A 251 -39.13 -23.57 16.66
N THR A 252 -39.55 -23.66 15.40
CA THR A 252 -38.70 -24.11 14.27
C THR A 252 -37.88 -23.00 13.62
N GLU A 253 -38.08 -21.75 14.04
CA GLU A 253 -37.44 -20.56 13.50
C GLU A 253 -36.85 -19.73 14.65
N VAL A 254 -35.65 -19.19 14.45
CA VAL A 254 -34.95 -18.35 15.44
C VAL A 254 -35.32 -16.89 15.22
N ASN A 255 -35.80 -16.23 16.26
CA ASN A 255 -36.19 -14.82 16.26
C ASN A 255 -35.05 -13.91 16.76
N HIS A 256 -35.22 -12.60 16.56
CA HIS A 256 -34.25 -11.61 17.01
C HIS A 256 -34.05 -11.62 18.54
N GLU A 257 -35.11 -11.90 19.30
CA GLU A 257 -35.07 -12.02 20.76
C GLU A 257 -34.18 -13.17 21.23
N ASP A 258 -34.20 -14.31 20.54
CA ASP A 258 -33.39 -15.47 20.90
C ASP A 258 -31.88 -15.18 20.73
N PHE A 259 -31.52 -14.37 19.73
CA PHE A 259 -30.15 -13.87 19.56
C PHE A 259 -29.75 -12.92 20.69
N ASN A 260 -30.62 -12.01 21.11
CA ASN A 260 -30.35 -11.10 22.22
C ASN A 260 -30.15 -11.85 23.55
N GLU A 261 -31.00 -12.85 23.84
CA GLU A 261 -30.83 -13.72 25.01
C GLU A 261 -29.55 -14.56 24.92
N GLY A 262 -29.20 -15.07 23.74
CA GLY A 262 -27.95 -15.79 23.50
C GLY A 262 -26.71 -14.93 23.76
N ILE A 263 -26.74 -13.64 23.38
CA ILE A 263 -25.67 -12.69 23.67
C ILE A 263 -25.50 -12.53 25.19
N ILE A 264 -26.60 -12.32 25.93
CA ILE A 264 -26.58 -12.15 27.39
C ILE A 264 -25.97 -13.38 28.08
N GLN A 265 -26.34 -14.58 27.65
CA GLN A 265 -25.80 -15.82 28.22
C GLN A 265 -24.29 -15.98 27.96
N VAL A 266 -23.83 -15.70 26.73
CA VAL A 266 -22.40 -15.78 26.39
C VAL A 266 -21.59 -14.71 27.12
N GLN A 267 -22.14 -13.51 27.35
CA GLN A 267 -21.51 -12.50 28.21
C GLN A 267 -21.42 -12.94 29.66
N ALA A 268 -22.44 -13.61 30.19
CA ALA A 268 -22.43 -14.13 31.56
C ALA A 268 -21.37 -15.22 31.76
N ILE A 269 -21.15 -16.08 30.76
CA ILE A 269 -20.09 -17.09 30.78
C ILE A 269 -18.71 -16.43 30.79
N ARG A 270 -18.52 -15.36 30.00
CA ARG A 270 -17.27 -14.57 30.00
C ARG A 270 -16.93 -14.02 31.38
N ARG A 271 -17.91 -13.53 32.15
CA ARG A 271 -17.68 -13.01 33.52
C ARG A 271 -17.30 -14.09 34.54
N LYS A 272 -17.62 -15.37 34.28
CA LYS A 272 -17.24 -16.50 35.15
C LYS A 272 -15.86 -17.09 34.82
N GLN A 273 -15.31 -16.77 33.66
CA GLN A 273 -14.01 -17.27 33.17
C GLN A 273 -12.88 -16.24 33.27
N ALA A 274 -13.18 -15.00 33.67
CA ALA A 274 -12.22 -13.97 34.03
C ALA A 274 -12.00 -13.97 35.55
#